data_AF-A3AI14-F1
#
_entry.id   AF-A3AI14-F1
#
_cell.length_a   1.000
_cell.length_b   1.000
_cell.length_c   1.000
_cell.angle_alpha   90.00
_cell.angle_beta   90.00
_cell.angle_gamma   90.00
#
_symmetry.space_group_name_H-M   'P 1'
#
loop_
_entity.id
_entity.type
_entity.pdbx_description
1 polymer ?
#
loop_
_entity_poly.entity_id
_entity_poly.type
_entity_poly.pdbx_seq_one_letter_code
_entity_poly.pdbx_strand_id
1 'polypeptide(L)'
;MDASLRRELQSLLAARGRPFSLPQLLVGARLVGGADEVRQLHEAGELRRLLEGAAGQDPAFVCGGCGGVRFVPCPACDGSRKVFVQEEGCARRCGDCNENGLFTEHCIFSNTSSVPPVV
;
A
#
# COMPACT_ATOMS: atom_id res chain seq x y z
N MET A 1 4.57 4.02 1.94
CA MET A 1 4.05 4.92 0.87
C MET A 1 5.19 5.85 0.49
N ASP A 2 5.53 5.98 -0.80
CA ASP A 2 6.54 6.95 -1.22
C ASP A 2 5.97 8.38 -1.31
N ALA A 3 6.83 9.39 -1.20
CA ALA A 3 6.48 10.80 -1.16
C ALA A 3 6.05 11.35 -2.52
N SER A 4 6.37 10.68 -3.62
CA SER A 4 5.90 11.08 -4.96
C SER A 4 4.40 10.79 -5.07
N LEU A 5 4.01 9.55 -4.82
CA LEU A 5 2.63 9.10 -4.76
C LEU A 5 1.85 9.91 -3.73
N ARG A 6 2.46 10.21 -2.57
CA ARG A 6 1.81 11.05 -1.54
C ARG A 6 1.47 12.45 -2.06
N ARG A 7 2.41 13.10 -2.73
CA ARG A 7 2.20 14.45 -3.29
C ARG A 7 1.17 14.43 -4.40
N GLU A 8 1.21 13.43 -5.28
CA GLU A 8 0.24 13.27 -6.36
C GLU A 8 -1.18 13.09 -5.83
N LEU A 9 -1.38 12.16 -4.88
CA LEU A 9 -2.66 12.00 -4.17
C LEU A 9 -3.10 13.30 -3.52
N GLN A 10 -2.17 14.00 -2.88
CA GLN A 10 -2.49 15.28 -2.26
C GLN A 10 -2.97 16.32 -3.28
N SER A 11 -2.29 16.45 -4.42
CA SER A 11 -2.69 17.37 -5.48
C SER A 11 -4.06 17.01 -6.08
N LEU A 12 -4.30 15.73 -6.37
CA LEU A 12 -5.56 15.25 -6.94
C LEU A 12 -6.75 15.46 -6.00
N LEU A 13 -6.54 15.25 -4.71
CA LEU A 13 -7.58 15.42 -3.70
C LEU A 13 -7.81 16.91 -3.36
N ALA A 14 -6.77 17.74 -3.38
CA ALA A 14 -6.88 19.19 -3.16
C ALA A 14 -7.74 19.85 -4.24
N ALA A 15 -7.65 19.36 -5.49
CA ALA A 15 -8.46 19.83 -6.60
C ALA A 15 -9.98 19.64 -6.38
N ARG A 16 -10.40 18.79 -5.42
CA ARG A 16 -11.81 18.60 -5.07
C ARG A 16 -12.38 19.66 -4.11
N GLY A 17 -11.59 20.67 -3.74
CA GLY A 17 -12.08 21.85 -3.02
C GLY A 17 -12.41 21.63 -1.54
N ARG A 18 -11.98 20.52 -0.94
CA ARG A 18 -12.15 20.23 0.49
C ARG A 18 -10.80 19.92 1.13
N PRO A 19 -10.51 20.43 2.34
CA PRO A 19 -9.35 19.96 3.10
C PRO A 19 -9.48 18.46 3.32
N PHE A 20 -8.43 17.72 3.01
CA PHE A 20 -8.35 16.28 3.22
C PHE A 20 -7.00 15.97 3.89
N SER A 21 -6.99 14.92 4.71
CA SER A 21 -5.78 14.36 5.31
C SER A 21 -5.59 12.95 4.79
N LEU A 22 -4.34 12.49 4.66
CA LEU A 22 -4.09 11.06 4.43
C LEU A 22 -4.08 10.33 5.78
N PRO A 23 -4.57 9.07 5.82
CA PRO A 23 -5.05 8.25 4.71
C PRO A 23 -6.48 8.61 4.25
N GLN A 24 -6.79 8.25 3.00
CA GLN A 24 -8.13 8.35 2.42
C GLN A 24 -8.61 6.96 1.97
N LEU A 25 -9.85 6.60 2.27
CA LEU A 25 -10.45 5.34 1.85
C LEU A 25 -11.13 5.48 0.49
N LEU A 26 -10.79 4.59 -0.43
CA LEU A 26 -11.48 4.44 -1.71
C LEU A 26 -12.06 3.03 -1.83
N VAL A 27 -13.32 2.94 -2.24
CA VAL A 27 -14.03 1.67 -2.47
C VAL A 27 -14.60 1.70 -3.88
N GLY A 28 -14.23 0.73 -4.73
CA GLY A 28 -14.70 0.67 -6.11
C GLY A 28 -14.46 1.96 -6.90
N ALA A 29 -13.26 2.56 -6.77
CA ALA A 29 -12.88 3.86 -7.33
C ALA A 29 -13.64 5.10 -6.80
N ARG A 30 -14.52 4.94 -5.80
CA ARG A 30 -15.21 6.05 -5.14
C ARG A 30 -14.47 6.44 -3.86
N LEU A 31 -14.23 7.73 -3.67
CA LEU A 31 -13.67 8.28 -2.43
C LEU A 31 -14.73 8.27 -1.33
N VAL A 32 -14.48 7.53 -0.25
CA VAL A 32 -15.37 7.44 0.92
C VAL A 32 -15.06 8.59 1.89
N GLY A 33 -13.79 8.84 2.17
CA GLY A 33 -13.36 9.93 3.07
C GLY A 33 -12.07 9.62 3.82
N GLY A 34 -11.74 10.49 4.77
CA GLY A 34 -10.59 10.35 5.65
C GLY A 34 -10.88 9.49 6.87
N ALA A 35 -9.95 9.50 7.83
CA ALA A 35 -10.06 8.68 9.04
C ALA A 35 -11.31 8.97 9.87
N ASP A 36 -11.73 10.24 9.96
CA ASP A 36 -12.90 10.64 10.75
C ASP A 36 -14.21 10.20 10.11
N GLU A 37 -14.38 10.38 8.79
CA GLU A 37 -15.56 9.91 8.07
C GLU A 37 -15.66 8.38 8.09
N VAL A 38 -14.52 7.69 7.92
CA VAL A 38 -14.48 6.22 7.98
C VAL A 38 -14.83 5.71 9.39
N ARG A 39 -14.35 6.39 10.44
CA ARG A 39 -14.69 6.05 11.83
C ARG A 39 -16.18 6.21 12.09
N GLN A 40 -16.79 7.31 11.65
CA GLN A 40 -18.24 7.53 11.80
C GLN A 40 -19.06 6.44 11.07
N LEU A 41 -18.66 6.09 9.84
CA LEU A 41 -19.31 4.99 9.10
C LEU A 41 -19.15 3.63 9.79
N HIS A 42 -18.01 3.39 10.44
CA HIS A 42 -17.79 2.17 11.22
C HIS A 42 -18.70 2.12 12.44
N GLU A 43 -18.76 3.20 13.21
CA GLU A 43 -19.60 3.33 14.41
C GLU A 43 -21.09 3.25 14.09
N ALA A 44 -21.52 3.76 12.94
CA ALA A 44 -22.90 3.63 12.44
C ALA A 44 -23.22 2.23 11.86
N GLY A 45 -22.23 1.35 11.71
CA GLY A 45 -22.39 0.03 11.10
C GLY A 45 -22.55 0.04 9.57
N GLU A 46 -22.39 1.19 8.92
CA GLU A 46 -22.57 1.37 7.47
C GLU A 46 -21.32 0.98 6.67
N LEU A 47 -20.14 1.08 7.28
CA LEU A 47 -18.87 0.75 6.61
C LEU A 47 -18.84 -0.69 6.10
N ARG A 48 -19.43 -1.64 6.84
CA ARG A 48 -19.49 -3.05 6.43
C ARG A 48 -20.22 -3.21 5.09
N ARG A 49 -21.34 -2.50 4.91
CA ARG A 49 -22.14 -2.54 3.68
C ARG A 49 -21.38 -1.96 2.49
N LEU A 50 -20.64 -0.89 2.72
CA LEU A 50 -19.78 -0.32 1.66
C LEU A 50 -18.70 -1.29 1.20
N LEU A 51 -18.18 -2.12 2.12
CA LEU A 51 -17.14 -3.10 1.83
C LEU A 51 -17.69 -4.45 1.31
N GLU A 52 -19.00 -4.61 1.16
CA GLU A 52 -19.58 -5.83 0.60
C GLU A 52 -19.06 -6.07 -0.82
N GLY A 53 -18.52 -7.27 -1.07
CA GLY A 53 -17.91 -7.63 -2.35
C GLY A 53 -16.50 -7.08 -2.58
N ALA A 54 -15.93 -6.31 -1.64
CA ALA A 54 -14.51 -5.98 -1.69
C ALA A 54 -13.67 -7.25 -1.53
N ALA A 55 -12.60 -7.39 -2.32
CA ALA A 55 -11.63 -8.46 -2.15
C ALA A 55 -10.97 -8.34 -0.78
N GLY A 56 -11.39 -9.22 0.14
CA GLY A 56 -10.81 -9.36 1.47
C GLY A 56 -9.83 -10.51 1.50
N GLN A 57 -8.79 -10.38 2.32
CA GLN A 57 -7.99 -11.52 2.77
C GLN A 57 -8.51 -11.93 4.14
N ASP A 58 -8.61 -13.24 4.37
CA ASP A 58 -8.86 -13.75 5.72
C ASP A 58 -7.81 -13.16 6.67
N PRO A 59 -8.23 -12.48 7.78
CA PRO A 59 -7.29 -11.94 8.76
C PRO A 59 -6.35 -12.99 9.36
N ALA A 60 -6.75 -14.27 9.37
CA ALA A 60 -5.92 -15.38 9.82
C ALA A 60 -4.92 -15.86 8.76
N PHE A 61 -5.10 -15.49 7.49
CA PHE A 61 -4.17 -15.86 6.43
C PHE A 61 -2.89 -15.03 6.51
N VAL A 62 -1.76 -15.72 6.63
CA VAL A 62 -0.43 -15.15 6.50
C VAL A 62 0.26 -15.82 5.32
N CYS A 63 0.70 -15.02 4.35
CA CYS A 63 1.43 -15.57 3.20
C CYS A 63 2.75 -16.18 3.68
N GLY A 64 3.01 -17.46 3.35
CA GLY A 64 4.27 -18.12 3.71
C GLY A 64 5.52 -17.52 3.03
N GLY A 65 5.33 -16.80 1.91
CA GLY A 65 6.42 -16.12 1.20
C GLY A 65 6.77 -14.77 1.82
N CYS A 66 5.80 -13.86 1.89
CA CYS A 66 6.04 -12.51 2.41
C CYS A 66 5.70 -12.32 3.89
N GLY A 67 5.22 -13.33 4.60
CA GLY A 67 4.80 -13.20 6.01
C GLY A 67 3.66 -12.21 6.24
N GLY A 68 2.89 -11.88 5.19
CA GLY A 68 1.87 -10.83 5.23
C GLY A 68 2.41 -9.40 5.07
N VAL A 69 3.72 -9.22 4.85
CA VAL A 69 4.29 -7.90 4.53
C VAL A 69 4.29 -7.66 3.03
N ARG A 70 3.86 -6.47 2.59
CA ARG A 70 3.79 -6.12 1.15
C ARG A 70 5.06 -5.45 0.64
N PHE A 71 5.90 -4.99 1.56
CA PHE A 71 7.15 -4.30 1.29
C PHE A 71 8.24 -4.95 2.14
N VAL A 72 9.33 -5.33 1.51
CA VAL A 72 10.50 -5.90 2.19
C VAL A 72 11.75 -5.06 1.88
N PRO A 73 12.79 -5.11 2.74
CA PRO A 73 14.06 -4.44 2.47
C PRO A 73 14.65 -4.88 1.13
N CYS A 74 15.10 -3.92 0.33
CA CYS A 74 15.70 -4.20 -0.98
C CYS A 74 17.00 -4.99 -0.83
N PRO A 75 17.14 -6.19 -1.45
CA PRO A 75 18.35 -7.00 -1.35
C PRO A 75 19.53 -6.39 -2.10
N ALA A 76 19.28 -5.53 -3.10
CA ALA A 76 20.35 -4.89 -3.87
C ALA A 76 21.06 -3.77 -3.08
N CYS A 77 20.43 -3.22 -2.04
CA CYS A 77 21.01 -2.14 -1.24
C CYS A 77 20.84 -2.32 0.27
N ASP A 78 20.40 -3.50 0.71
CA ASP A 78 20.08 -3.84 2.10
C ASP A 78 19.17 -2.82 2.78
N GLY A 79 18.23 -2.26 2.02
CA GLY A 79 17.32 -1.20 2.49
C GLY A 79 17.94 0.19 2.69
N SER A 80 19.24 0.37 2.45
CA SER A 80 19.93 1.66 2.64
C SER A 80 19.64 2.68 1.54
N ARG A 81 19.11 2.22 0.40
CA ARG A 81 18.97 2.97 -0.87
C ARG A 81 20.31 3.45 -1.45
N LYS A 82 21.44 2.92 -0.97
CA LYS A 82 22.79 3.28 -1.45
C LYS A 82 23.50 2.06 -2.00
N VAL A 83 24.08 2.20 -3.18
CA VAL A 83 24.92 1.19 -3.82
C VAL A 83 26.25 1.82 -4.21
N PHE A 84 27.36 1.13 -3.97
CA PHE A 84 28.69 1.65 -4.29
C PHE A 84 29.11 1.19 -5.69
N VAL A 85 29.45 2.13 -6.57
CA VAL A 85 29.92 1.84 -7.93
C VAL A 85 31.44 1.91 -7.93
N GLN A 86 32.10 0.74 -8.00
CA GLN A 86 33.56 0.66 -7.90
C GLN A 86 34.28 1.44 -9.00
N GLU A 87 33.78 1.38 -10.24
CA GLU A 87 34.37 2.07 -11.40
C GLU A 87 34.41 3.60 -11.24
N GLU A 88 33.50 4.16 -10.43
CA GLU A 88 33.35 5.60 -10.23
C GLU A 88 33.82 6.07 -8.86
N GLY A 89 34.19 5.14 -7.97
CA GLY A 89 34.59 5.43 -6.59
C GLY A 89 33.53 6.17 -5.76
N CYS A 90 32.24 6.10 -6.14
CA CYS A 90 31.18 6.86 -5.48
C CYS A 90 29.94 6.03 -5.15
N ALA A 91 29.16 6.50 -4.18
CA ALA A 91 27.87 5.91 -3.83
C ALA A 91 26.74 6.53 -4.66
N ARG A 92 25.94 5.67 -5.29
CA ARG A 92 24.74 6.02 -6.05
C ARG A 92 23.48 5.59 -5.32
N ARG A 93 22.35 6.17 -5.72
CA ARG A 93 21.03 5.71 -5.27
C ARG A 93 20.69 4.39 -5.97
N CYS A 94 20.17 3.42 -5.20
CA CYS A 94 19.65 2.18 -5.76
C CYS A 94 18.44 2.47 -6.68
N GLY A 95 18.43 1.85 -7.86
CA GLY A 95 17.35 1.97 -8.86
C GLY A 95 16.21 0.97 -8.67
N ASP A 96 16.42 -0.08 -7.86
CA ASP A 96 15.51 -1.22 -7.73
C ASP A 96 14.52 -1.08 -6.56
N CYS A 97 14.59 0.01 -5.79
CA CYS A 97 13.78 0.22 -4.61
C CYS A 97 13.18 1.63 -4.56
N ASN A 98 12.11 1.78 -3.79
CA ASN A 98 11.51 3.09 -3.52
C ASN A 98 12.40 3.94 -2.60
N GLU A 99 11.93 5.14 -2.27
CA GLU A 99 12.69 6.10 -1.47
C GLU A 99 13.08 5.65 -0.07
N ASN A 100 12.39 4.61 0.44
CA ASN A 100 12.62 4.03 1.76
C ASN A 100 13.50 2.77 1.69
N GLY A 101 14.09 2.45 0.53
CA GLY A 101 14.87 1.23 0.37
C GLY A 101 14.02 -0.04 0.32
N LEU A 102 12.72 0.09 0.06
CA LEU A 102 11.79 -1.05 0.01
C LEU A 102 11.39 -1.35 -1.43
N PHE A 103 11.17 -2.61 -1.75
CA PHE A 103 10.51 -3.02 -3.00
C PHE A 103 9.28 -3.86 -2.68
N THR A 104 8.38 -3.95 -3.65
CA THR A 104 7.15 -4.73 -3.53
C THR A 104 7.41 -6.16 -3.97
N GLU A 105 7.27 -7.10 -3.04
CA GLU A 105 7.23 -8.53 -3.37
C GLU A 105 5.87 -8.85 -3.99
N HIS A 106 5.87 -9.29 -5.25
CA HIS A 106 4.66 -9.81 -5.88
C HIS A 106 4.45 -11.26 -5.43
N CYS A 107 3.73 -11.43 -4.32
CA CYS A 107 3.22 -12.75 -3.98
C CYS A 107 2.09 -13.12 -4.95
N ILE A 108 2.34 -14.08 -5.83
CA ILE A 108 1.32 -14.72 -6.68
C ILE A 108 0.14 -15.29 -5.88
N PHE A 109 0.35 -15.62 -4.60
CA PHE A 109 -0.68 -16.11 -3.67
C PHE A 109 -1.63 -15.02 -3.13
N SER A 110 -1.40 -13.74 -3.43
CA SER A 110 -2.34 -12.65 -3.11
C SER A 110 -3.38 -12.40 -4.20
N ASN A 111 -3.28 -13.10 -5.35
CA ASN A 111 -4.25 -12.95 -6.43
C ASN A 111 -5.47 -13.84 -6.14
N THR A 112 -6.59 -13.21 -5.81
CA THR A 112 -7.82 -13.80 -5.25
C THR A 112 -8.62 -14.70 -6.22
N SER A 113 -8.00 -15.29 -7.24
CA SER A 113 -8.67 -16.26 -8.13
C SER A 113 -8.55 -17.72 -7.67
N SER A 114 -7.91 -18.00 -6.54
CA SER A 114 -7.69 -19.38 -6.08
C SER A 114 -7.80 -19.57 -4.56
N VAL A 115 -8.66 -18.80 -3.89
CA VAL A 115 -9.05 -19.16 -2.51
C VAL A 115 -10.18 -20.19 -2.63
N PRO A 116 -9.95 -21.49 -2.35
CA PRO A 116 -11.05 -22.45 -2.33
C PRO A 116 -12.04 -22.06 -1.21
N PRO A 117 -13.35 -22.32 -1.39
CA PRO A 117 -14.32 -22.09 -0.33
C PRO A 117 -13.91 -22.95 0.88
N VAL A 118 -13.82 -22.31 2.05
CA VAL A 118 -13.60 -23.00 3.32
C VAL A 118 -14.88 -23.78 3.63
N VAL A 119 -14.74 -25.10 3.78
CA VAL A 119 -15.76 -26.04 4.25
C VAL A 119 -16.08 -25.85 5.73
#